data_AF-A0A2P8HTZ7-F1
#
_entry.id   AF-A0A2P8HTZ7-F1
#
_cell.length_a   1.000
_cell.length_b   1.000
_cell.length_c   1.000
_cell.angle_alpha   90.00
_cell.angle_beta   90.00
_cell.angle_gamma   90.00
#
_symmetry.space_group_name_H-M   'P 1'
#
loop_
_entity.id
_entity.type
_entity.pdbx_description
1 polymer ?
#
loop_
_entity_poly.entity_id
_entity_poly.type
_entity_poly.pdbx_seq_one_letter_code
_entity_poly.pdbx_strand_id
1 'polypeptide(L)'
;MHLEFSYNKGDVLHALRYHFMRRGEIKVFRNTLVILLLATITGYIFSVVTTAAFTGIAIMVLVLGWVFWYLLPVSIYNKAATFKDSIHLKYSDEGLLISTRASEHQRAISWSNFSQVVETKKFFFLYRDKKTFFLIPTSAFKTHEAYENFASMLKEKFTNYK
;
A
#
# COMPACT_ATOMS: atom_id res chain seq x y z
N MET A 1 25.13 0.79 -4.87
CA MET A 1 24.82 -0.53 -5.49
C MET A 1 23.64 -0.39 -6.45
N HIS A 2 23.41 -1.36 -7.35
CA HIS A 2 22.28 -1.33 -8.29
C HIS A 2 21.40 -2.58 -8.12
N LEU A 3 20.09 -2.37 -8.22
CA LEU A 3 19.05 -3.38 -8.15
C LEU A 3 18.19 -3.24 -9.40
N GLU A 4 17.84 -4.36 -10.00
CA GLU A 4 16.90 -4.40 -11.11
C GLU A 4 15.80 -5.39 -10.74
N PHE A 5 14.55 -4.92 -10.80
CA PHE A 5 13.42 -5.75 -10.46
C PHE A 5 12.18 -5.34 -11.25
N SER A 6 11.32 -6.34 -11.46
CA SER A 6 9.96 -6.13 -11.93
C SER A 6 9.00 -6.55 -10.83
N TYR A 7 7.87 -5.88 -10.74
CA TYR A 7 6.87 -6.18 -9.73
C TYR A 7 6.02 -7.38 -10.11
N ASN A 8 5.89 -8.34 -9.19
CA ASN A 8 4.83 -9.33 -9.31
C ASN A 8 3.48 -8.69 -8.93
N LYS A 9 2.50 -8.77 -9.85
CA LYS A 9 1.14 -8.22 -9.67
C LYS A 9 0.48 -8.67 -8.36
N GLY A 10 0.60 -9.95 -8.03
CA GLY A 10 0.01 -10.51 -6.81
C GLY A 10 0.63 -9.85 -5.56
N ASP A 11 1.95 -9.78 -5.52
CA ASP A 11 2.68 -9.23 -4.37
C ASP A 11 2.40 -7.73 -4.19
N VAL A 12 2.30 -6.96 -5.28
CA VAL A 12 1.91 -5.53 -5.21
C VAL A 12 0.47 -5.36 -4.71
N LEU A 13 -0.46 -6.20 -5.16
CA LEU A 13 -1.84 -6.17 -4.66
C LEU A 13 -1.89 -6.48 -3.15
N HIS A 14 -1.08 -7.43 -2.67
CA HIS A 14 -0.96 -7.71 -1.23
C HIS A 14 -0.35 -6.53 -0.47
N ALA A 15 0.72 -5.91 -0.98
CA ALA A 15 1.35 -4.74 -0.39
C ALA A 15 0.38 -3.55 -0.32
N LEU A 16 -0.39 -3.31 -1.39
CA LEU A 16 -1.41 -2.28 -1.46
C LEU A 16 -2.53 -2.53 -0.45
N ARG A 17 -3.06 -3.76 -0.36
CA ARG A 17 -4.09 -4.12 0.64
C ARG A 17 -3.58 -3.88 2.06
N TYR A 18 -2.34 -4.25 2.35
CA TYR A 18 -1.70 -4.01 3.65
C TYR A 18 -1.59 -2.52 3.97
N HIS A 19 -1.13 -1.71 3.01
CA HIS A 19 -1.05 -0.26 3.15
C HIS A 19 -2.44 0.37 3.38
N PHE A 20 -3.44 -0.01 2.57
CA PHE A 20 -4.80 0.52 2.69
C PHE A 20 -5.46 0.18 4.02
N MET A 21 -5.28 -1.03 4.55
CA MET A 21 -5.82 -1.40 5.86
C MET A 21 -5.23 -0.58 7.02
N ARG A 22 -4.01 -0.06 6.86
CA ARG A 22 -3.37 0.83 7.84
C ARG A 22 -3.79 2.29 7.68
N ARG A 23 -4.39 2.69 6.55
CA ARG A 23 -4.84 4.07 6.31
C ARG A 23 -6.03 4.42 7.22
N GLY A 24 -5.92 5.54 7.94
CA GLY A 24 -6.96 6.02 8.86
C GLY A 24 -8.32 6.26 8.18
N GLU A 25 -8.34 6.82 6.97
CA GLU A 25 -9.57 7.08 6.21
C GLU A 25 -10.40 5.80 5.97
N ILE A 26 -9.72 4.69 5.64
CA ILE A 26 -10.37 3.39 5.38
C ILE A 26 -10.86 2.78 6.69
N LYS A 27 -10.14 2.98 7.81
CA LYS A 27 -10.60 2.57 9.14
C LYS A 27 -11.87 3.31 9.55
N VAL A 28 -11.91 4.64 9.37
CA VAL A 28 -13.09 5.45 9.68
C VAL A 28 -14.27 4.98 8.83
N PHE A 29 -14.08 4.87 7.51
CA PHE A 29 -15.14 4.42 6.60
C PHE A 29 -15.67 3.02 6.96
N ARG A 30 -14.78 2.05 7.22
CA ARG A 30 -15.17 0.70 7.66
C ARG A 30 -15.97 0.73 8.96
N ASN A 31 -15.51 1.49 9.95
CA ASN A 31 -16.20 1.61 11.23
C ASN A 31 -17.58 2.24 11.04
N THR A 32 -17.71 3.27 10.20
CA THR A 32 -19.01 3.88 9.86
C THR A 32 -19.95 2.87 9.22
N LEU A 33 -19.48 2.05 8.28
CA LEU A 33 -20.31 1.00 7.67
C LEU A 33 -20.79 -0.05 8.68
N VAL A 34 -19.92 -0.45 9.62
CA VAL A 34 -20.27 -1.40 10.68
C VAL A 34 -21.30 -0.78 11.63
N ILE A 35 -21.10 0.48 12.05
CA ILE A 35 -22.05 1.19 12.93
C ILE A 35 -23.40 1.35 12.23
N LEU A 36 -23.41 1.71 10.94
CA LEU A 36 -24.63 1.80 10.15
C LEU A 36 -25.37 0.46 10.11
N LEU A 37 -24.66 -0.63 9.83
CA LEU A 37 -25.24 -1.97 9.75
C LEU A 37 -25.83 -2.41 11.11
N LEU A 38 -25.12 -2.13 12.22
CA LEU A 38 -25.62 -2.38 13.57
C LEU A 38 -26.85 -1.53 13.91
N ALA A 39 -26.87 -0.25 13.52
CA ALA A 39 -28.00 0.64 13.71
C ALA A 39 -29.22 0.14 12.92
N THR A 40 -29.02 -0.32 11.69
CA THR A 40 -30.07 -0.89 10.85
C THR A 40 -30.62 -2.21 11.40
N ILE A 41 -29.77 -3.10 11.92
CA ILE A 41 -30.20 -4.33 12.60
C ILE A 41 -31.03 -3.97 13.83
N THR A 42 -30.53 -3.07 14.67
CA THR A 42 -31.22 -2.63 15.89
C THR A 42 -32.57 -2.01 15.56
N GLY A 43 -32.63 -1.11 14.57
CA GLY A 43 -33.87 -0.50 14.10
C GLY A 43 -34.87 -1.50 13.52
N TYR A 44 -34.39 -2.57 12.89
CA TYR A 44 -35.24 -3.67 12.41
C TYR A 44 -35.85 -4.47 13.57
N ILE A 45 -35.05 -4.78 14.62
CA ILE A 45 -35.53 -5.47 15.83
C ILE A 45 -36.62 -4.65 16.54
N PHE A 46 -36.45 -3.34 16.64
CA PHE A 46 -37.45 -2.43 17.23
C PHE A 46 -38.63 -2.12 16.28
N SER A 47 -38.72 -2.75 15.11
CA SER A 47 -39.75 -2.50 14.09
C SER A 47 -39.84 -1.04 13.60
N VAL A 48 -38.79 -0.24 13.82
CA VAL A 48 -38.65 1.14 13.32
C VAL A 48 -38.28 1.13 11.83
N VAL A 49 -37.61 0.07 11.38
CA VAL A 49 -37.12 -0.09 10.00
C VAL A 49 -37.89 -1.20 9.30
N THR A 50 -38.40 -0.92 8.09
CA THR A 50 -39.10 -1.92 7.27
C THR A 50 -38.13 -2.96 6.70
N THR A 51 -38.61 -4.17 6.41
CA THR A 51 -37.81 -5.26 5.81
C THR A 51 -37.15 -4.83 4.49
N ALA A 52 -37.83 -4.01 3.69
CA ALA A 52 -37.28 -3.47 2.45
C ALA A 52 -36.08 -2.54 2.69
N ALA A 53 -36.18 -1.62 3.67
CA ALA A 53 -35.09 -0.72 4.02
C ALA A 53 -33.90 -1.48 4.62
N PHE A 54 -34.15 -2.46 5.50
CA PHE A 54 -33.12 -3.34 6.05
C PHE A 54 -32.33 -4.04 4.93
N THR A 55 -33.05 -4.66 3.99
CA THR A 55 -32.44 -5.41 2.88
C THR A 55 -31.63 -4.48 1.97
N GLY A 56 -32.18 -3.31 1.63
CA GLY A 56 -31.49 -2.33 0.79
C GLY A 56 -30.19 -1.84 1.42
N ILE A 57 -30.21 -1.47 2.70
CA ILE A 57 -29.01 -1.01 3.42
C ILE A 57 -28.00 -2.14 3.57
N ALA A 58 -28.42 -3.36 3.89
CA ALA A 58 -27.54 -4.52 4.00
C ALA A 58 -26.81 -4.79 2.66
N ILE A 59 -27.54 -4.82 1.55
CA ILE A 59 -26.96 -5.01 0.21
C ILE A 59 -25.99 -3.87 -0.10
N MET A 60 -26.37 -2.62 0.14
CA MET A 60 -25.52 -1.46 -0.11
C MET A 60 -24.20 -1.55 0.67
N VAL A 61 -24.24 -1.88 1.96
CA VAL A 61 -23.04 -2.02 2.79
C VAL A 61 -22.14 -3.15 2.27
N LEU A 62 -22.73 -4.28 1.86
CA LEU A 62 -21.97 -5.39 1.28
C LEU A 62 -21.29 -4.99 -0.03
N VAL A 63 -22.01 -4.32 -0.93
CA VAL A 63 -21.47 -3.83 -2.21
C VAL A 63 -20.33 -2.83 -1.97
N LEU A 64 -20.53 -1.87 -1.05
CA LEU A 64 -19.47 -0.92 -0.69
C LEU A 64 -18.25 -1.65 -0.11
N GLY A 65 -18.44 -2.58 0.83
CA GLY A 65 -17.35 -3.39 1.37
C GLY A 65 -16.56 -4.13 0.28
N TRP A 66 -17.27 -4.72 -0.70
CA TRP A 66 -16.66 -5.41 -1.84
C TRP A 66 -15.84 -4.47 -2.72
N VAL A 67 -16.39 -3.31 -3.09
CA VAL A 67 -15.70 -2.29 -3.90
C VAL A 67 -14.42 -1.85 -3.20
N PHE A 68 -14.47 -1.59 -1.90
CA PHE A 68 -13.29 -1.17 -1.15
C PHE A 68 -12.23 -2.27 -1.05
N TRP A 69 -12.62 -3.54 -0.92
CA TRP A 69 -11.68 -4.65 -0.82
C TRP A 69 -11.01 -5.02 -2.15
N TYR A 70 -11.77 -4.97 -3.25
CA TYR A 70 -11.32 -5.47 -4.55
C TYR A 70 -10.98 -4.35 -5.53
N LEU A 71 -11.86 -3.36 -5.69
CA LEU A 71 -11.77 -2.38 -6.76
C LEU A 71 -10.69 -1.32 -6.49
N LEU A 72 -10.54 -0.85 -5.25
CA LEU A 72 -9.50 0.11 -4.87
C LEU A 72 -8.06 -0.37 -5.15
N PRO A 73 -7.60 -1.52 -4.63
CA PRO A 73 -6.23 -1.97 -4.87
C PRO A 73 -5.97 -2.27 -6.35
N VAL A 74 -6.97 -2.82 -7.06
CA VAL A 74 -6.86 -3.10 -8.50
C VAL A 74 -6.83 -1.81 -9.33
N SER A 75 -7.65 -0.82 -8.99
CA SER A 75 -7.67 0.49 -9.67
C SER A 75 -6.32 1.19 -9.54
N ILE A 76 -5.73 1.18 -8.35
CA ILE A 76 -4.43 1.82 -8.09
C ILE A 76 -3.30 1.07 -8.79
N TYR A 77 -3.33 -0.27 -8.76
CA TYR A 77 -2.41 -1.08 -9.56
C TYR A 77 -2.52 -0.78 -11.06
N ASN A 78 -3.74 -0.66 -11.59
CA ASN A 78 -3.95 -0.42 -13.01
C ASN A 78 -3.52 0.97 -13.47
N LYS A 79 -3.66 2.00 -12.61
CA LYS A 79 -3.28 3.39 -12.92
C LYS A 79 -1.78 3.66 -12.80
N ALA A 80 -1.06 2.93 -11.96
CA ALA A 80 0.37 3.16 -11.75
C ALA A 80 1.20 2.42 -12.81
N ALA A 81 1.63 3.14 -13.85
CA ALA A 81 2.54 2.63 -14.88
C ALA A 81 3.84 2.04 -14.27
N THR A 82 4.32 2.65 -13.19
CA THR A 82 5.50 2.22 -12.43
C THR A 82 5.41 0.79 -11.88
N PHE A 83 4.20 0.24 -11.64
CA PHE A 83 4.04 -1.16 -11.19
C PHE A 83 3.98 -2.18 -12.33
N LYS A 84 3.90 -1.71 -13.57
CA LYS A 84 3.85 -2.56 -14.78
C LYS A 84 5.18 -2.59 -15.51
N ASP A 85 6.04 -1.59 -15.28
CA ASP A 85 7.36 -1.50 -15.88
C ASP A 85 8.47 -2.20 -15.05
N SER A 86 9.54 -2.59 -15.74
CA SER A 86 10.80 -2.97 -15.09
C SER A 86 11.47 -1.71 -14.52
N ILE A 87 11.79 -1.75 -13.23
CA ILE A 87 12.46 -0.66 -12.52
C ILE A 87 13.93 -1.03 -12.31
N HIS A 88 14.80 -0.12 -12.71
CA HIS A 88 16.19 -0.13 -12.30
C HIS A 88 16.35 0.89 -11.18
N LEU A 89 16.76 0.43 -10.02
CA LEU A 89 16.96 1.23 -8.84
C LEU A 89 18.44 1.19 -8.45
N LYS A 90 19.09 2.35 -8.41
CA LYS A 90 20.40 2.50 -7.81
C LYS A 90 20.24 3.18 -6.47
N TYR A 91 20.91 2.67 -5.44
CA TYR A 91 20.94 3.31 -4.14
C TYR A 91 22.38 3.66 -3.78
N SER A 92 22.54 4.84 -3.18
CA SER A 92 23.79 5.40 -2.67
C SER A 92 23.56 6.00 -1.29
N ASP A 93 24.63 6.50 -0.67
CA ASP A 93 24.52 7.16 0.63
C ASP A 93 23.66 8.42 0.64
N GLU A 94 23.51 9.07 -0.51
CA GLU A 94 22.74 10.30 -0.66
C GLU A 94 21.26 10.05 -0.94
N GLY A 95 20.92 8.93 -1.58
CA GLY A 95 19.54 8.62 -1.92
C GLY A 95 19.32 7.45 -2.87
N LEU A 96 18.14 7.47 -3.49
CA LEU A 96 17.65 6.53 -4.49
C LEU A 96 17.62 7.19 -5.87
N LEU A 97 18.18 6.52 -6.86
CA LEU A 97 18.07 6.84 -8.27
C LEU A 97 17.16 5.79 -8.92
N ILE A 98 15.99 6.22 -9.37
CA ILE A 98 15.00 5.35 -9.99
C ILE A 98 14.98 5.65 -11.48
N SER A 99 15.18 4.64 -12.31
CA SER A 99 14.93 4.68 -13.75
C SER A 99 13.95 3.58 -14.15
N THR A 100 13.00 3.90 -15.01
CA THR A 100 12.10 2.91 -15.61
C THR A 100 12.41 2.81 -17.10
N ARG A 101 12.17 1.63 -17.69
CA ARG A 101 12.40 1.44 -19.13
C ARG A 101 11.54 2.40 -19.99
N ALA A 102 10.37 2.77 -19.51
CA ALA A 102 9.43 3.65 -20.22
C ALA A 102 9.74 5.15 -20.09
N SER A 103 10.62 5.56 -19.18
CA SER A 103 10.97 6.96 -18.98
C SER A 103 12.48 7.19 -19.09
N GLU A 104 12.91 8.02 -20.03
CA GLU A 104 14.32 8.42 -20.17
C GLU A 104 14.84 9.24 -18.96
N HIS A 105 13.94 9.68 -18.08
CA HIS A 105 14.26 10.53 -16.94
C HIS A 105 14.61 9.69 -15.70
N GLN A 106 15.83 9.85 -15.20
CA GLN A 106 16.24 9.32 -13.90
C GLN A 106 15.68 10.22 -12.79
N ARG A 107 14.95 9.63 -11.84
CA ARG A 107 14.46 10.36 -10.66
C ARG A 107 15.38 10.10 -9.47
N ALA A 108 16.13 11.12 -9.09
CA ALA A 108 16.91 11.16 -7.86
C ALA A 108 16.01 11.56 -6.68
N ILE A 109 15.97 10.76 -5.63
CA ILE A 109 15.22 11.02 -4.40
C ILE A 109 16.17 10.86 -3.22
N SER A 110 16.49 11.96 -2.53
CA SER A 110 17.33 11.90 -1.33
C SER A 110 16.63 11.18 -0.18
N TRP A 111 17.39 10.53 0.70
CA TRP A 111 16.87 9.86 1.90
C TRP A 111 16.03 10.79 2.80
N SER A 112 16.37 12.08 2.84
CA SER A 112 15.63 13.12 3.58
C SER A 112 14.19 13.33 3.12
N ASN A 113 13.83 12.87 1.91
CA ASN A 113 12.46 12.93 1.41
C ASN A 113 11.55 11.84 1.99
N PHE A 114 12.12 10.87 2.71
CA PHE A 114 11.36 9.80 3.35
C PHE A 114 11.20 10.10 4.83
N SER A 115 10.00 9.88 5.34
CA SER A 115 9.64 10.11 6.75
C SER A 115 9.64 8.83 7.57
N GLN A 116 9.38 7.68 6.94
CA GLN A 116 9.27 6.41 7.63
C GLN A 116 9.63 5.25 6.70
N VAL A 117 10.22 4.20 7.27
CA VAL A 117 10.45 2.92 6.60
C VAL A 117 9.69 1.82 7.33
N VAL A 118 9.02 0.95 6.59
CA VAL A 118 8.39 -0.27 7.12
C VAL A 118 8.89 -1.47 6.36
N GLU A 119 9.51 -2.41 7.05
CA GLU A 119 9.95 -3.69 6.51
C GLU A 119 8.82 -4.72 6.61
N THR A 120 8.62 -5.47 5.53
CA THR A 120 7.73 -6.63 5.50
C THR A 120 8.45 -7.77 4.80
N LYS A 121 8.00 -9.01 5.01
CA LYS A 121 8.64 -10.21 4.42
C LYS A 121 8.91 -10.11 2.91
N LYS A 122 8.06 -9.38 2.17
CA LYS A 122 8.15 -9.26 0.71
C LYS A 122 8.59 -7.88 0.21
N PHE A 123 8.49 -6.84 1.04
CA PHE A 123 8.76 -5.46 0.61
C PHE A 123 9.30 -4.57 1.72
N PHE A 124 10.19 -3.67 1.35
CA PHE A 124 10.43 -2.43 2.08
C PHE A 124 9.47 -1.34 1.58
N PHE A 125 8.75 -0.72 2.51
CA PHE A 125 7.91 0.43 2.26
C PHE A 125 8.65 1.69 2.69
N LEU A 126 8.94 2.56 1.73
CA LEU A 126 9.56 3.85 1.98
C LEU A 126 8.50 4.93 1.83
N TYR A 127 8.06 5.50 2.94
CA TYR A 127 7.03 6.52 2.98
C TYR A 127 7.64 7.90 2.80
N ARG A 128 7.20 8.63 1.78
CA ARG A 128 7.47 10.08 1.67
C ARG A 128 6.48 10.86 2.51
N ASP A 129 5.22 10.51 2.36
CA ASP A 129 4.10 11.05 3.12
C ASP A 129 3.05 9.95 3.41
N LYS A 130 1.89 10.32 3.97
CA LYS A 130 0.82 9.36 4.34
C LYS A 130 0.16 8.66 3.13
N LYS A 131 0.32 9.20 1.91
CA LYS A 131 -0.32 8.78 0.67
C LYS A 131 0.70 8.29 -0.38
N THR A 132 1.93 8.80 -0.34
CA THR A 132 3.00 8.51 -1.27
C THR A 132 4.04 7.60 -0.63
N PHE A 133 4.16 6.40 -1.16
CA PHE A 133 5.14 5.41 -0.73
C PHE A 133 5.80 4.76 -1.92
N PHE A 134 7.00 4.25 -1.70
CA PHE A 134 7.77 3.48 -2.66
C PHE A 134 7.96 2.05 -2.13
N LEU A 135 7.86 1.07 -3.03
CA LEU A 135 7.97 -0.35 -2.69
C LEU A 135 9.27 -0.90 -3.27
N ILE A 136 10.10 -1.53 -2.43
CA ILE A 136 11.27 -2.27 -2.89
C ILE A 136 11.04 -3.73 -2.54
N PRO A 137 10.85 -4.63 -3.53
CA PRO A 137 10.68 -6.05 -3.25
C PRO A 137 11.97 -6.64 -2.69
N THR A 138 11.84 -7.49 -1.68
CA THR A 138 12.99 -8.21 -1.10
C THR A 138 13.61 -9.19 -2.11
N SER A 139 12.84 -9.64 -3.10
CA SER A 139 13.34 -10.43 -4.23
C SER A 139 14.25 -9.66 -5.20
N ALA A 140 14.36 -8.34 -5.08
CA ALA A 140 15.31 -7.56 -5.89
C ALA A 140 16.76 -7.82 -5.48
N PHE A 141 17.00 -8.27 -4.25
CA PHE A 141 18.33 -8.53 -3.71
C PHE A 141 18.80 -9.94 -4.12
N LYS A 142 19.88 -10.01 -4.89
CA LYS A 142 20.46 -11.29 -5.37
C LYS A 142 21.09 -12.13 -4.26
N THR A 143 21.58 -11.48 -3.21
CA THR A 143 22.33 -12.11 -2.11
C THR A 143 21.74 -11.66 -0.77
N HIS A 144 21.71 -12.56 0.22
CA HIS A 144 21.26 -12.23 1.58
C HIS A 144 22.12 -11.13 2.22
N GLU A 145 23.42 -11.09 1.94
CA GLU A 145 24.31 -10.01 2.39
C GLU A 145 23.90 -8.64 1.84
N ALA A 146 23.51 -8.57 0.56
CA ALA A 146 23.04 -7.31 -0.03
C ALA A 146 21.73 -6.82 0.59
N TYR A 147 20.89 -7.75 1.04
CA TYR A 147 19.67 -7.46 1.79
C TYR A 147 20.00 -6.89 3.18
N GLU A 148 20.84 -7.59 3.95
CA GLU A 148 21.22 -7.18 5.30
C GLU A 148 21.95 -5.82 5.30
N ASN A 149 22.84 -5.59 4.33
CA ASN A 149 23.52 -4.30 4.16
C ASN A 149 22.52 -3.17 3.89
N PHE A 150 21.52 -3.41 3.05
CA PHE A 150 20.49 -2.41 2.76
C PHE A 150 19.58 -2.16 3.99
N ALA A 151 19.16 -3.21 4.69
CA ALA A 151 18.36 -3.10 5.90
C ALA A 151 19.11 -2.35 7.01
N SER A 152 20.41 -2.64 7.19
CA SER A 152 21.26 -1.96 8.16
C SER A 152 21.43 -0.48 7.84
N MET A 153 21.71 -0.14 6.57
CA MET A 153 21.77 1.24 6.10
C MET A 153 20.45 2.00 6.37
N LEU A 154 19.29 1.35 6.17
CA LEU A 154 18.00 1.98 6.45
C LEU A 154 17.77 2.18 7.96
N LYS A 155 18.19 1.24 8.81
CA LYS A 155 18.10 1.37 10.27
C LYS A 155 18.98 2.51 10.79
N GLU A 156 20.15 2.71 10.20
CA GLU A 156 21.04 3.82 10.56
C GLU A 156 20.49 5.18 10.11
N LYS A 157 19.93 5.26 8.90
CA LYS A 157 19.43 6.53 8.34
C LYS A 157 18.05 6.93 8.86
N PHE A 158 17.24 5.99 9.34
CA PHE A 158 15.86 6.26 9.78
C PHE A 158 15.62 5.87 11.24
N THR A 159 15.38 6.87 12.09
CA THR A 159 14.96 6.66 13.49
C THR A 159 13.59 5.97 13.60
N ASN A 160 12.72 6.13 12.59
CA ASN A 160 11.38 5.53 12.51
C ASN A 160 11.36 4.28 11.60
N TYR A 161 12.20 3.29 11.90
CA TYR A 161 12.21 1.99 11.24
C TYR A 161 11.27 1.01 11.96
N LYS A 162 10.38 0.31 11.22
CA LYS A 162 9.38 -0.61 11.78
C LYS A 162 9.24 -1.90 10.99
#